data_AF-A0A9C8ALS2-F1
#
_entry.id   AF-A0A9C8ALS2-F1
#
_cell.length_a   1.000
_cell.length_b   1.000
_cell.length_c   1.000
_cell.angle_alpha   90.00
_cell.angle_beta   90.00
_cell.angle_gamma   90.00
#
_symmetry.space_group_name_H-M   'P 1'
#
loop_
_entity.id
_entity.type
_entity.pdbx_description
1 polymer ?
#
loop_
_entity_poly.entity_id
_entity_poly.type
_entity_poly.pdbx_seq_one_letter_code
_entity_poly.pdbx_strand_id
1 'polypeptide(L)'
;MSGEIEQYDVTPLRIGWYVDWGATQNPARPGGMEYWPVVRLEQTGPDEYSYRPSGAALEAVVASNPGAIWLIGNEPDRRRWQDDVEPHVYAKAYHELYHLIKSLDPSAKVAVGGIVQPTPLRLQYLDMVLDAYQAYYGEKLPTDLWNIHNFILREEAGNWGAGIPPGITVTQGMLYELWEHDDIEIFKEQIFAFRRWMKEHGEQDKALIVSEYGVLMPKWLCDGDESQYDPYCGYKPNGKPNGRPFSEERVKAFMTATFDFFLTATDLELGYPADGYRLVQGWAWYSLNDKNFNGNLFDPYTLQMTAYGDQFAAYTQALTPTVNLIAVRAWAEPVISGGKLVTATLRAQISNAGNIPVRVPITVAFYDGPPDEPSSSIIGSPQLITGTLKGCGDYREVTVKWAGLTTGTHSFFVKVEPVPGEEEADNIAQGMVLVGEYKVFLPLIVKQ
;
A
#
# COMPACT_ATOMS: atom_id res chain seq x y z
N MET A 1 -21.27 6.61 9.87
CA MET A 1 -20.44 6.55 11.09
C MET A 1 -20.59 5.16 11.66
N SER A 2 -19.60 4.32 11.39
CA SER A 2 -19.39 3.01 12.00
C SER A 2 -19.16 3.19 13.51
N GLY A 3 -19.72 2.29 14.32
CA GLY A 3 -19.43 2.22 15.76
C GLY A 3 -17.93 1.98 16.04
N GLU A 4 -17.50 2.37 17.23
CA GLU A 4 -16.10 2.26 17.67
C GLU A 4 -15.66 0.79 17.71
N ILE A 5 -14.46 0.49 17.23
CA ILE A 5 -13.94 -0.88 17.10
C ILE A 5 -13.94 -1.66 18.42
N GLU A 6 -13.86 -0.96 19.56
CA GLU A 6 -13.88 -1.54 20.91
C GLU A 6 -15.23 -2.12 21.33
N GLN A 7 -16.30 -1.83 20.60
CA GLN A 7 -17.64 -2.37 20.88
C GLN A 7 -17.80 -3.82 20.39
N TYR A 8 -16.87 -4.31 19.58
CA TYR A 8 -16.94 -5.61 18.92
C TYR A 8 -15.81 -6.53 19.38
N ASP A 9 -16.10 -7.83 19.55
CA ASP A 9 -15.05 -8.82 19.74
C ASP A 9 -14.37 -9.12 18.40
N VAL A 10 -13.37 -8.31 18.07
CA VAL A 10 -12.56 -8.44 16.85
C VAL A 10 -11.43 -9.47 16.97
N THR A 11 -11.26 -10.10 18.15
CA THR A 11 -10.20 -11.09 18.40
C THR A 11 -10.21 -12.25 17.39
N PRO A 12 -11.36 -12.85 17.03
CA PRO A 12 -11.40 -13.95 16.08
C PRO A 12 -10.94 -13.56 14.67
N LEU A 13 -11.03 -12.27 14.31
CA LEU A 13 -10.68 -11.79 12.98
C LEU A 13 -9.16 -11.73 12.74
N ARG A 14 -8.33 -11.70 13.80
CA ARG A 14 -6.85 -11.63 13.70
C ARG A 14 -6.34 -10.45 12.85
N ILE A 15 -6.99 -9.30 12.98
CA ILE A 15 -6.68 -8.08 12.22
C ILE A 15 -5.38 -7.44 12.74
N GLY A 16 -4.47 -7.08 11.82
CA GLY A 16 -3.20 -6.43 12.16
C GLY A 16 -3.27 -4.91 12.28
N TRP A 17 -4.19 -4.26 11.57
CA TRP A 17 -4.36 -2.80 11.57
C TRP A 17 -5.79 -2.40 11.20
N TYR A 18 -6.20 -1.21 11.60
CA TYR A 18 -7.49 -0.65 11.23
C TYR A 18 -7.41 0.85 10.96
N VAL A 19 -8.47 1.35 10.35
CA VAL A 19 -8.69 2.74 10.03
C VAL A 19 -10.17 3.07 10.24
N ASP A 20 -10.47 4.30 10.66
CA ASP A 20 -11.81 4.78 11.01
C ASP A 20 -12.23 6.05 10.25
N TRP A 21 -11.46 6.43 9.23
CA TRP A 21 -11.63 7.65 8.42
C TRP A 21 -11.53 8.97 9.21
N GLY A 22 -10.98 8.91 10.43
CA GLY A 22 -10.60 10.05 11.23
C GLY A 22 -9.16 9.94 11.71
N ALA A 23 -8.79 10.82 12.63
CA ALA A 23 -7.50 10.80 13.30
C ALA A 23 -7.71 10.94 14.82
N THR A 24 -7.89 9.80 15.47
CA THR A 24 -8.16 9.65 16.89
C THR A 24 -6.87 9.79 17.70
N GLN A 25 -6.85 10.68 18.70
CA GLN A 25 -5.65 10.93 19.49
C GLN A 25 -5.22 9.70 20.32
N ASN A 26 -6.18 9.06 20.99
CA ASN A 26 -5.95 7.88 21.82
C ASN A 26 -6.78 6.70 21.27
N PRO A 27 -6.38 6.11 20.13
CA PRO A 27 -7.15 5.07 19.47
C PRO A 27 -7.16 3.78 20.30
N ALA A 28 -8.27 3.05 20.27
CA ALA A 28 -8.32 1.69 20.80
C ALA A 28 -7.42 0.77 19.97
N ARG A 29 -6.67 -0.12 20.62
CA ARG A 29 -5.73 -1.05 19.94
C ARG A 29 -5.97 -2.50 20.41
N PRO A 30 -7.18 -3.06 20.22
CA PRO A 30 -7.46 -4.43 20.63
C PRO A 30 -6.47 -5.40 19.96
N GLY A 31 -5.94 -6.35 20.72
CA GLY A 31 -4.92 -7.28 20.22
C GLY A 31 -3.59 -6.62 19.81
N GLY A 32 -3.38 -5.34 20.11
CA GLY A 32 -2.17 -4.60 19.70
C GLY A 32 -2.18 -4.14 18.24
N MET A 33 -3.35 -4.12 17.59
CA MET A 33 -3.48 -3.67 16.19
C MET A 33 -2.97 -2.23 15.98
N GLU A 34 -2.45 -1.99 14.78
CA GLU A 34 -2.05 -0.65 14.38
C GLU A 34 -3.27 0.20 14.04
N TYR A 35 -3.19 1.50 14.33
CA TYR A 35 -4.20 2.49 13.96
C TYR A 35 -3.58 3.42 12.92
N TRP A 36 -4.26 3.56 11.79
CA TRP A 36 -3.80 4.38 10.67
C TRP A 36 -4.69 5.62 10.57
N PRO A 37 -4.27 6.77 11.13
CA PRO A 37 -5.06 8.00 11.07
C PRO A 37 -5.18 8.55 9.65
N VAL A 38 -6.34 9.15 9.36
CA VAL A 38 -6.67 9.82 8.10
C VAL A 38 -6.91 11.30 8.35
N VAL A 39 -6.17 12.15 7.64
CA VAL A 39 -6.46 13.59 7.56
C VAL A 39 -7.46 13.80 6.43
N ARG A 40 -8.69 14.20 6.77
CA ARG A 40 -9.75 14.46 5.78
C ARG A 40 -9.59 15.86 5.20
N LEU A 41 -9.83 15.99 3.90
CA LEU A 41 -9.71 17.25 3.17
C LEU A 41 -11.09 17.75 2.70
N GLU A 42 -11.18 19.05 2.47
CA GLU A 42 -12.31 19.70 1.79
C GLU A 42 -11.77 20.88 0.99
N GLN A 43 -12.06 20.94 -0.31
CA GLN A 43 -11.73 22.10 -1.13
C GLN A 43 -12.71 23.25 -0.85
N THR A 44 -12.21 24.39 -0.38
CA THR A 44 -13.03 25.54 0.06
C THR A 44 -13.02 26.71 -0.94
N GLY A 45 -12.17 26.62 -1.96
CA GLY A 45 -12.05 27.62 -3.02
C GLY A 45 -11.26 27.07 -4.22
N PRO A 46 -10.99 27.89 -5.26
CA PRO A 46 -10.26 27.45 -6.43
C PRO A 46 -8.85 26.90 -6.14
N ASP A 47 -8.18 27.47 -5.14
CA ASP A 47 -6.80 27.12 -4.74
C ASP A 47 -6.66 26.96 -3.20
N GLU A 48 -7.80 26.80 -2.53
CA GLU A 48 -7.92 26.77 -1.06
C GLU A 48 -8.54 25.45 -0.60
N TYR A 49 -8.06 24.97 0.54
CA TYR A 49 -8.56 23.78 1.19
C TYR A 49 -8.64 23.98 2.70
N SER A 50 -9.48 23.17 3.34
CA SER A 50 -9.45 22.93 4.77
C SER A 50 -9.18 21.46 5.04
N TYR A 51 -8.77 21.14 6.28
CA TYR A 51 -8.46 19.78 6.68
C TYR A 51 -8.91 19.52 8.12
N ARG A 52 -9.14 18.24 8.45
CA ARG A 52 -9.51 17.83 9.81
C ARG A 52 -8.85 16.49 10.21
N PRO A 53 -8.37 16.38 11.46
CA PRO A 53 -8.21 17.48 12.43
C PRO A 53 -7.18 18.51 11.94
N SER A 54 -7.27 19.77 12.42
CA SER A 54 -6.39 20.87 12.00
C SER A 54 -5.68 21.55 13.17
N GLY A 55 -4.60 22.27 12.86
CA GLY A 55 -3.77 22.98 13.83
C GLY A 55 -3.34 22.11 15.01
N ALA A 56 -3.48 22.64 16.22
CA ALA A 56 -3.09 21.98 17.46
C ALA A 56 -3.75 20.60 17.67
N ALA A 57 -4.93 20.35 17.09
CA ALA A 57 -5.57 19.03 17.18
C ALA A 57 -4.79 17.99 16.37
N LEU A 58 -4.33 18.33 15.15
CA LEU A 58 -3.47 17.44 14.37
C LEU A 58 -2.14 17.19 15.08
N GLU A 59 -1.51 18.26 15.58
CA GLU A 59 -0.25 18.17 16.33
C GLU A 59 -0.36 17.21 17.52
N ALA A 60 -1.44 17.30 18.30
CA ALA A 60 -1.69 16.42 19.43
C ALA A 60 -1.88 14.95 19.00
N VAL A 61 -2.58 14.69 17.89
CA VAL A 61 -2.77 13.32 17.40
C VAL A 61 -1.46 12.73 16.88
N VAL A 62 -0.65 13.49 16.14
CA VAL A 62 0.68 13.06 15.66
C VAL A 62 1.58 12.74 16.84
N ALA A 63 1.68 13.63 17.83
CA ALA A 63 2.49 13.41 19.03
C ALA A 63 2.04 12.18 19.83
N SER A 64 0.75 11.83 19.80
CA SER A 64 0.19 10.68 20.53
C SER A 64 0.33 9.36 19.78
N ASN A 65 0.68 9.38 18.49
CA ASN A 65 0.77 8.20 17.63
C ASN A 65 2.12 8.14 16.88
N PRO A 66 3.26 8.06 17.60
CA PRO A 66 4.57 8.05 16.96
C PRO A 66 4.78 6.81 16.08
N GLY A 67 5.37 7.00 14.91
CA GLY A 67 5.64 5.97 13.91
C GLY A 67 4.41 5.46 13.17
N ALA A 68 3.26 6.12 13.31
CA ALA A 68 2.04 5.72 12.63
C ALA A 68 2.13 5.88 11.11
N ILE A 69 1.31 5.11 10.40
CA ILE A 69 1.05 5.32 8.96
C ILE A 69 -0.13 6.28 8.84
N TRP A 70 0.09 7.42 8.18
CA TRP A 70 -0.90 8.47 7.94
C TRP A 70 -1.39 8.43 6.50
N LEU A 71 -2.71 8.51 6.32
CA LEU A 71 -3.32 8.71 5.01
C LEU A 71 -3.77 10.17 4.88
N ILE A 72 -3.33 10.86 3.83
CA ILE A 72 -3.76 12.25 3.58
C ILE A 72 -4.85 12.26 2.53
N GLY A 73 -6.10 12.39 2.99
CA GLY A 73 -7.31 12.37 2.19
C GLY A 73 -7.98 11.00 2.10
N ASN A 74 -9.25 11.00 1.73
CA ASN A 74 -10.04 9.80 1.42
C ASN A 74 -10.87 10.05 0.15
N GLU A 75 -10.59 9.32 -0.92
CA GLU A 75 -11.21 9.49 -2.24
C GLU A 75 -11.31 10.97 -2.65
N PRO A 76 -10.19 11.72 -2.70
CA PRO A 76 -10.21 13.10 -3.16
C PRO A 76 -10.73 13.21 -4.61
N ASP A 77 -10.60 12.14 -5.37
CA ASP A 77 -11.11 11.94 -6.72
C ASP A 77 -12.64 11.67 -6.77
N ARG A 78 -13.37 11.65 -5.65
CA ARG A 78 -14.81 11.35 -5.59
C ARG A 78 -15.65 12.58 -5.25
N ARG A 79 -16.34 13.10 -6.27
CA ARG A 79 -17.25 14.24 -6.12
C ARG A 79 -18.38 14.02 -5.11
N ARG A 80 -18.68 15.04 -4.29
CA ARG A 80 -19.82 15.19 -3.37
C ARG A 80 -19.92 14.23 -2.17
N TRP A 81 -19.30 13.06 -2.24
CA TRP A 81 -19.49 12.01 -1.23
C TRP A 81 -18.29 11.86 -0.29
N GLN A 82 -17.12 12.32 -0.73
CA GLN A 82 -15.87 12.19 0.01
C GLN A 82 -15.12 13.51 -0.01
N ASP A 83 -13.79 13.49 -0.10
CA ASP A 83 -13.00 14.71 0.08
C ASP A 83 -13.12 15.69 -1.10
N ASP A 84 -13.46 15.19 -2.31
CA ASP A 84 -13.82 16.01 -3.49
C ASP A 84 -12.86 17.19 -3.72
N VAL A 85 -11.61 16.87 -4.08
CA VAL A 85 -10.52 17.83 -4.23
C VAL A 85 -9.94 17.74 -5.64
N GLU A 86 -9.83 18.87 -6.33
CA GLU A 86 -9.17 18.94 -7.63
C GLU A 86 -7.66 18.64 -7.52
N PRO A 87 -7.04 18.06 -8.57
CA PRO A 87 -5.66 17.58 -8.50
C PRO A 87 -4.64 18.59 -7.99
N HIS A 88 -4.75 19.85 -8.44
CA HIS A 88 -3.81 20.91 -8.06
C HIS A 88 -4.00 21.36 -6.61
N VAL A 89 -5.23 21.38 -6.09
CA VAL A 89 -5.49 21.66 -4.67
C VAL A 89 -5.01 20.49 -3.81
N TYR A 90 -5.23 19.25 -4.24
CA TYR A 90 -4.77 18.06 -3.54
C TYR A 90 -3.24 18.01 -3.46
N ALA A 91 -2.52 18.33 -4.55
CA ALA A 91 -1.05 18.40 -4.55
C ALA A 91 -0.51 19.38 -3.50
N LYS A 92 -1.12 20.57 -3.41
CA LYS A 92 -0.77 21.60 -2.40
C LYS A 92 -1.07 21.10 -0.99
N ALA A 93 -2.28 20.60 -0.74
CA ALA A 93 -2.68 20.09 0.57
C ALA A 93 -1.79 18.95 1.03
N TYR A 94 -1.47 18.03 0.13
CA TYR A 94 -0.59 16.90 0.39
C TYR A 94 0.82 17.36 0.77
N HIS A 95 1.43 18.29 0.02
CA HIS A 95 2.76 18.82 0.35
C HIS A 95 2.81 19.40 1.77
N GLU A 96 1.90 20.33 2.08
CA GLU A 96 1.88 21.04 3.35
C GLU A 96 1.67 20.06 4.53
N LEU A 97 0.75 19.10 4.39
CA LEU A 97 0.44 18.13 5.44
C LEU A 97 1.50 17.03 5.58
N TYR A 98 2.09 16.56 4.48
CA TYR A 98 3.20 15.60 4.49
C TYR A 98 4.37 16.17 5.30
N HIS A 99 4.80 17.40 4.98
CA HIS A 99 5.93 18.03 5.67
C HIS A 99 5.60 18.40 7.11
N LEU A 100 4.37 18.81 7.41
CA LEU A 100 3.93 19.04 8.79
C LEU A 100 4.03 17.75 9.61
N ILE A 101 3.44 16.64 9.16
CA ILE A 101 3.49 15.35 9.87
C ILE A 101 4.93 14.89 10.06
N LYS A 102 5.76 14.93 9.01
CA LYS A 102 7.18 14.54 9.08
C LYS A 102 8.00 15.45 10.02
N SER A 103 7.65 16.73 10.14
CA SER A 103 8.32 17.65 11.06
C SER A 103 7.99 17.37 12.53
N LEU A 104 6.77 16.92 12.80
CA LEU A 104 6.28 16.58 14.13
C LEU A 104 6.75 15.19 14.57
N ASP A 105 6.77 14.23 13.63
CA ASP A 105 7.25 12.88 13.83
C ASP A 105 8.03 12.38 12.60
N PRO A 106 9.37 12.47 12.63
CA PRO A 106 10.22 11.97 11.54
C PRO A 106 10.11 10.46 11.31
N SER A 107 9.57 9.70 12.27
CA SER A 107 9.38 8.25 12.16
C SER A 107 8.03 7.85 11.53
N ALA A 108 7.09 8.80 11.40
CA ALA A 108 5.81 8.55 10.74
C ALA A 108 6.02 8.14 9.28
N LYS A 109 5.16 7.25 8.78
CA LYS A 109 5.04 6.95 7.35
C LYS A 109 3.80 7.66 6.82
N VAL A 110 3.86 8.18 5.60
CA VAL A 110 2.77 8.95 4.99
C VAL A 110 2.47 8.36 3.62
N ALA A 111 1.17 8.19 3.35
CA ALA A 111 0.61 7.78 2.07
C ALA A 111 -0.37 8.83 1.55
N VAL A 112 -0.55 8.85 0.23
CA VAL A 112 -1.67 9.55 -0.40
C VAL A 112 -3.02 8.95 0.03
N GLY A 113 -4.08 9.71 -0.14
CA GLY A 113 -5.45 9.25 0.05
C GLY A 113 -5.82 8.23 -1.04
N GLY A 114 -6.62 7.24 -0.68
CA GLY A 114 -7.04 6.22 -1.63
C GLY A 114 -7.92 6.82 -2.72
N ILE A 115 -7.56 6.64 -3.99
CA ILE A 115 -8.50 6.83 -5.11
C ILE A 115 -9.58 5.73 -5.07
N VAL A 116 -10.80 6.00 -5.55
CA VAL A 116 -11.93 5.05 -5.50
C VAL A 116 -11.60 3.69 -6.12
N GLN A 117 -10.89 3.72 -7.25
CA GLN A 117 -10.56 2.55 -8.06
C GLN A 117 -9.48 2.88 -9.10
N PRO A 118 -8.54 1.96 -9.41
CA PRO A 118 -7.53 2.13 -10.47
C PRO A 118 -8.05 2.00 -11.92
N THR A 119 -8.94 2.90 -12.35
CA THR A 119 -9.35 3.02 -13.75
C THR A 119 -8.52 4.08 -14.51
N PRO A 120 -8.54 4.10 -15.85
CA PRO A 120 -7.81 5.10 -16.63
C PRO A 120 -8.09 6.56 -16.20
N LEU A 121 -9.34 6.93 -15.88
CA LEU A 121 -9.67 8.29 -15.45
C LEU A 121 -9.08 8.64 -14.07
N ARG A 122 -8.97 7.66 -13.19
CA ARG A 122 -8.49 7.85 -11.82
C ARG A 122 -6.97 7.87 -11.77
N LEU A 123 -6.32 7.09 -12.64
CA LEU A 123 -4.89 7.21 -12.90
C LEU A 123 -4.55 8.57 -13.54
N GLN A 124 -5.36 9.06 -14.48
CA GLN A 124 -5.23 10.42 -15.01
C GLN A 124 -5.35 11.48 -13.90
N TYR A 125 -6.28 11.32 -12.95
CA TYR A 125 -6.38 12.22 -11.80
C TYR A 125 -5.06 12.24 -10.99
N LEU A 126 -4.45 11.08 -10.75
CA LEU A 126 -3.16 11.01 -10.05
C LEU A 126 -2.01 11.61 -10.88
N ASP A 127 -1.98 11.40 -12.19
CA ASP A 127 -0.99 12.04 -13.08
C ASP A 127 -1.09 13.58 -12.95
N MET A 128 -2.31 14.12 -12.95
CA MET A 128 -2.54 15.56 -12.76
C MET A 128 -2.08 16.05 -11.37
N VAL A 129 -2.18 15.22 -10.33
CA VAL A 129 -1.64 15.53 -8.99
C VAL A 129 -0.11 15.60 -9.05
N LEU A 130 0.53 14.61 -9.67
CA LEU A 130 1.98 14.55 -9.80
C LEU A 130 2.52 15.73 -10.61
N ASP A 131 1.86 16.07 -11.72
CA ASP A 131 2.21 17.21 -12.56
C ASP A 131 2.09 18.53 -11.81
N ALA A 132 0.99 18.74 -11.07
CA ALA A 132 0.82 19.92 -10.23
C ALA A 132 1.87 20.01 -9.14
N TYR A 133 2.20 18.89 -8.48
CA TYR A 133 3.24 18.86 -7.45
C TYR A 133 4.61 19.25 -8.03
N GLN A 134 4.98 18.67 -9.17
CA GLN A 134 6.22 18.97 -9.86
C GLN A 134 6.28 20.44 -10.32
N ALA A 135 5.16 21.02 -10.76
CA ALA A 135 5.07 22.42 -11.15
C ALA A 135 5.21 23.38 -9.96
N TYR A 136 4.66 23.04 -8.80
CA TYR A 136 4.70 23.87 -7.59
C TYR A 136 6.04 23.80 -6.86
N TYR A 137 6.61 22.61 -6.75
CA TYR A 137 7.73 22.36 -5.84
C TYR A 137 9.03 21.97 -6.55
N GLY A 138 8.99 21.68 -7.85
CA GLY A 138 10.18 21.31 -8.61
C GLY A 138 10.73 19.92 -8.25
N GLU A 139 9.99 19.11 -7.50
CA GLU A 139 10.39 17.81 -7.00
C GLU A 139 9.28 16.76 -7.18
N LYS A 140 9.65 15.48 -7.09
CA LYS A 140 8.69 14.36 -7.10
C LYS A 140 7.89 14.37 -5.79
N LEU A 141 6.59 14.14 -5.88
CA LEU A 141 5.73 13.96 -4.70
C LEU A 141 6.32 12.88 -3.77
N PRO A 142 6.66 13.21 -2.51
CA PRO A 142 7.23 12.26 -1.58
C PRO A 142 6.12 11.43 -0.94
N THR A 143 6.29 10.11 -0.92
CA THR A 143 5.38 9.19 -0.21
C THR A 143 6.16 7.97 0.27
N ASP A 144 5.84 7.42 1.43
CA ASP A 144 6.51 6.22 1.98
C ASP A 144 5.89 4.92 1.44
N LEU A 145 4.62 4.97 1.06
CA LEU A 145 3.85 3.89 0.45
C LEU A 145 2.71 4.46 -0.39
N TRP A 146 2.11 3.64 -1.25
CA TRP A 146 0.91 4.02 -2.00
C TRP A 146 -0.32 3.37 -1.40
N ASN A 147 -1.43 4.11 -1.42
CA ASN A 147 -2.71 3.66 -0.92
C ASN A 147 -3.80 3.91 -1.97
N ILE A 148 -4.70 2.93 -2.14
CA ILE A 148 -5.83 2.99 -3.05
C ILE A 148 -7.06 2.35 -2.40
N HIS A 149 -8.23 2.63 -2.95
CA HIS A 149 -9.37 1.74 -2.86
C HIS A 149 -9.47 0.92 -4.15
N ASN A 150 -10.18 -0.20 -4.11
CA ASN A 150 -10.30 -1.10 -5.27
C ASN A 150 -11.76 -1.53 -5.49
N PHE A 151 -12.66 -0.55 -5.61
CA PHE A 151 -14.05 -0.81 -5.96
C PHE A 151 -14.23 -0.99 -7.47
N ILE A 152 -15.36 -1.59 -7.87
CA ILE A 152 -15.77 -1.70 -9.27
C ILE A 152 -17.06 -0.90 -9.44
N LEU A 153 -16.91 0.39 -9.76
CA LEU A 153 -18.02 1.34 -9.84
C LEU A 153 -18.01 2.09 -11.17
N ARG A 154 -19.22 2.39 -11.64
CA ARG A 154 -19.44 3.14 -12.87
C ARG A 154 -18.86 4.55 -12.84
N GLU A 155 -18.21 4.96 -13.92
CA GLU A 155 -17.71 6.32 -14.13
C GLU A 155 -18.57 7.04 -15.15
N GLU A 156 -19.70 7.58 -14.70
CA GLU A 156 -20.60 8.37 -15.55
C GLU A 156 -21.10 9.62 -14.81
N ALA A 157 -21.05 10.77 -15.47
CA ALA A 157 -21.49 12.03 -14.91
C ALA A 157 -23.00 12.01 -14.62
N GLY A 158 -23.37 12.26 -13.36
CA GLY A 158 -24.78 12.34 -12.95
C GLY A 158 -25.48 10.99 -12.79
N ASN A 159 -24.75 9.87 -12.85
CA ASN A 159 -25.29 8.54 -12.63
C ASN A 159 -24.75 7.92 -11.31
N TRP A 160 -25.16 6.69 -10.99
CA TRP A 160 -24.64 5.91 -9.87
C TRP A 160 -23.15 5.57 -10.07
N GLY A 161 -22.52 5.02 -9.02
CA GLY A 161 -21.11 4.63 -9.07
C GLY A 161 -20.16 5.77 -8.72
N ALA A 162 -18.90 5.66 -9.13
CA ALA A 162 -17.78 6.54 -8.79
C ALA A 162 -17.86 7.92 -9.47
N GLY A 163 -18.58 8.04 -10.59
CA GLY A 163 -18.70 9.28 -11.35
C GLY A 163 -17.34 9.79 -11.86
N ILE A 164 -17.32 11.05 -12.30
CA ILE A 164 -16.11 11.68 -12.89
C ILE A 164 -15.31 12.42 -11.82
N PRO A 165 -13.98 12.24 -11.74
CA PRO A 165 -13.14 12.97 -10.79
C PRO A 165 -13.24 14.50 -10.89
N PRO A 166 -13.10 15.25 -9.78
CA PRO A 166 -12.87 16.70 -9.81
C PRO A 166 -11.68 17.06 -10.69
N GLY A 167 -11.73 18.21 -11.36
CA GLY A 167 -10.72 18.66 -12.32
C GLY A 167 -10.77 18.00 -13.72
N ILE A 168 -11.52 16.90 -13.89
CA ILE A 168 -11.69 16.23 -15.18
C ILE A 168 -13.06 16.56 -15.81
N THR A 169 -13.07 16.86 -17.12
CA THR A 169 -14.25 17.38 -17.84
C THR A 169 -14.95 16.39 -18.76
N VAL A 170 -14.43 15.16 -18.91
CA VAL A 170 -15.15 14.12 -19.68
C VAL A 170 -16.45 13.74 -18.97
N THR A 171 -17.39 13.12 -19.68
CA THR A 171 -18.69 12.72 -19.12
C THR A 171 -18.75 11.25 -18.74
N GLN A 172 -17.84 10.42 -19.24
CA GLN A 172 -17.82 8.96 -19.05
C GLN A 172 -16.38 8.43 -19.02
N GLY A 173 -16.18 7.36 -18.25
CA GLY A 173 -14.96 6.55 -18.18
C GLY A 173 -15.29 5.07 -18.28
N MET A 174 -14.85 4.26 -17.31
CA MET A 174 -15.25 2.85 -17.22
C MET A 174 -16.73 2.72 -16.82
N LEU A 175 -17.54 2.20 -17.72
CA LEU A 175 -18.98 2.03 -17.54
C LEU A 175 -19.32 0.65 -16.95
N TYR A 176 -18.75 0.33 -15.79
CA TYR A 176 -19.08 -0.92 -15.10
C TYR A 176 -20.57 -1.01 -14.82
N GLU A 177 -21.11 -2.19 -15.02
CA GLU A 177 -22.49 -2.56 -14.76
C GLU A 177 -22.61 -3.27 -13.41
N LEU A 178 -23.83 -3.38 -12.86
CA LEU A 178 -24.04 -3.97 -11.53
C LEU A 178 -23.44 -5.38 -11.42
N TRP A 179 -23.60 -6.24 -12.44
CA TRP A 179 -23.08 -7.62 -12.38
C TRP A 179 -21.56 -7.74 -12.37
N GLU A 180 -20.85 -6.67 -12.70
CA GLU A 180 -19.39 -6.60 -12.66
C GLU A 180 -18.86 -6.18 -11.28
N HIS A 181 -19.73 -5.73 -10.37
CA HIS A 181 -19.33 -5.09 -9.12
C HIS A 181 -18.49 -5.99 -8.18
N ASP A 182 -18.63 -7.30 -8.30
CA ASP A 182 -17.85 -8.32 -7.59
C ASP A 182 -17.14 -9.28 -8.56
N ASP A 183 -16.81 -8.81 -9.76
CA ASP A 183 -16.01 -9.57 -10.72
C ASP A 183 -14.54 -9.59 -10.29
N ILE A 184 -14.05 -10.78 -9.97
CA ILE A 184 -12.68 -10.97 -9.47
C ILE A 184 -11.62 -10.66 -10.53
N GLU A 185 -11.90 -10.82 -11.82
CA GLU A 185 -10.90 -10.54 -12.87
C GLU A 185 -10.73 -9.03 -13.05
N ILE A 186 -11.83 -8.26 -13.05
CA ILE A 186 -11.77 -6.79 -13.06
C ILE A 186 -11.02 -6.28 -11.82
N PHE A 187 -11.32 -6.85 -10.64
CA PHE A 187 -10.63 -6.50 -9.41
C PHE A 187 -9.11 -6.67 -9.50
N LYS A 188 -8.65 -7.80 -10.07
CA LYS A 188 -7.23 -8.09 -10.30
C LYS A 188 -6.62 -7.13 -11.31
N GLU A 189 -7.30 -6.88 -12.43
CA GLU A 189 -6.84 -5.99 -13.50
C GLU A 189 -6.56 -4.58 -12.98
N GLN A 190 -7.39 -4.06 -12.07
CA GLN A 190 -7.16 -2.78 -11.42
C GLN A 190 -5.86 -2.75 -10.59
N ILE A 191 -5.55 -3.81 -9.83
CA ILE A 191 -4.29 -3.91 -9.08
C ILE A 191 -3.08 -3.96 -10.02
N PHE A 192 -3.15 -4.72 -11.11
CA PHE A 192 -2.11 -4.74 -12.13
C PHE A 192 -1.96 -3.38 -12.84
N ALA A 193 -3.06 -2.68 -13.11
CA ALA A 193 -3.03 -1.34 -13.67
C ALA A 193 -2.31 -0.36 -12.72
N PHE A 194 -2.64 -0.39 -11.44
CA PHE A 194 -1.99 0.48 -10.45
C PHE A 194 -0.50 0.16 -10.28
N ARG A 195 -0.12 -1.13 -10.26
CA ARG A 195 1.30 -1.52 -10.17
C ARG A 195 2.12 -1.14 -11.40
N ARG A 196 1.53 -1.22 -12.61
CA ARG A 196 2.13 -0.66 -13.82
C ARG A 196 2.33 0.84 -13.69
N TRP A 197 1.30 1.55 -13.27
CA TRP A 197 1.36 2.99 -13.03
C TRP A 197 2.45 3.36 -12.00
N MET A 198 2.55 2.64 -10.89
CA MET A 198 3.63 2.84 -9.91
C MET A 198 5.01 2.64 -10.54
N LYS A 199 5.22 1.57 -11.32
CA LYS A 199 6.50 1.31 -12.00
C LYS A 199 6.86 2.42 -12.99
N GLU A 200 5.91 2.84 -13.82
CA GLU A 200 6.08 3.92 -14.81
C GLU A 200 6.49 5.25 -14.14
N HIS A 201 6.06 5.48 -12.90
CA HIS A 201 6.42 6.64 -12.09
C HIS A 201 7.62 6.40 -11.15
N GLY A 202 8.33 5.27 -11.29
CA GLY A 202 9.51 4.93 -10.48
C GLY A 202 9.19 4.69 -9.00
N GLU A 203 8.01 4.14 -8.72
CA GLU A 203 7.48 3.84 -7.38
C GLU A 203 7.30 2.33 -7.14
N GLN A 204 7.85 1.46 -8.01
CA GLN A 204 7.78 0.00 -7.86
C GLN A 204 8.32 -0.48 -6.50
N ASP A 205 9.38 0.17 -6.00
CA ASP A 205 10.04 -0.15 -4.74
C ASP A 205 9.26 0.34 -3.50
N LYS A 206 7.95 0.59 -3.61
CA LYS A 206 7.08 0.98 -2.49
C LYS A 206 5.96 -0.02 -2.29
N ALA A 207 5.56 -0.15 -1.03
CA ALA A 207 4.39 -0.94 -0.66
C ALA A 207 3.11 -0.35 -1.26
N LEU A 208 2.20 -1.22 -1.68
CA LEU A 208 0.83 -0.86 -2.07
C LEU A 208 -0.14 -1.38 -1.01
N ILE A 209 -0.96 -0.49 -0.48
CA ILE A 209 -2.04 -0.79 0.45
C ILE A 209 -3.39 -0.56 -0.22
N VAL A 210 -4.34 -1.45 0.05
CA VAL A 210 -5.75 -1.29 -0.34
C VAL A 210 -6.56 -0.94 0.91
N SER A 211 -6.71 0.34 1.24
CA SER A 211 -7.37 0.74 2.50
C SER A 211 -8.87 0.48 2.51
N GLU A 212 -9.50 0.31 1.37
CA GLU A 212 -10.93 0.03 1.30
C GLU A 212 -11.28 -0.73 0.01
N TYR A 213 -12.04 -1.81 0.14
CA TYR A 213 -12.73 -2.47 -0.96
C TYR A 213 -13.81 -3.40 -0.41
N GLY A 214 -14.74 -3.84 -1.25
CA GLY A 214 -15.78 -4.77 -0.85
C GLY A 214 -16.96 -4.73 -1.82
N VAL A 215 -18.11 -5.23 -1.38
CA VAL A 215 -19.35 -5.22 -2.17
C VAL A 215 -20.30 -4.17 -1.61
N LEU A 216 -20.35 -3.02 -2.27
CA LEU A 216 -21.28 -1.92 -1.94
C LEU A 216 -22.71 -2.21 -2.39
N MET A 217 -22.94 -3.14 -3.30
CA MET A 217 -24.32 -3.44 -3.72
C MET A 217 -25.11 -4.14 -2.59
N PRO A 218 -26.21 -3.53 -2.10
CA PRO A 218 -26.96 -4.10 -0.98
C PRO A 218 -27.55 -5.47 -1.29
N LYS A 219 -27.74 -6.31 -0.28
CA LYS A 219 -28.28 -7.68 -0.43
C LYS A 219 -29.63 -7.77 -1.16
N TRP A 220 -30.44 -6.71 -1.10
CA TRP A 220 -31.74 -6.64 -1.77
C TRP A 220 -31.67 -6.25 -3.25
N LEU A 221 -30.52 -5.74 -3.72
CA LEU A 221 -30.30 -5.33 -5.10
C LEU A 221 -29.92 -6.53 -5.96
N CYS A 222 -30.33 -6.50 -7.23
CA CYS A 222 -30.06 -7.55 -8.20
C CYS A 222 -29.22 -7.01 -9.35
N ASP A 223 -28.34 -7.85 -9.86
CA ASP A 223 -27.39 -7.51 -10.91
C ASP A 223 -27.98 -7.51 -12.34
N GLY A 224 -29.28 -7.27 -12.46
CA GLY A 224 -29.99 -7.32 -13.74
C GLY A 224 -29.79 -6.06 -14.58
N ASP A 225 -30.08 -6.18 -15.88
CA ASP A 225 -30.07 -5.09 -16.88
C ASP A 225 -30.83 -3.85 -16.37
N GLU A 226 -30.09 -2.74 -16.24
CA GLU A 226 -30.51 -1.41 -15.74
C GLU A 226 -31.66 -0.77 -16.54
N SER A 227 -31.96 -1.26 -17.74
CA SER A 227 -33.00 -0.69 -18.60
C SER A 227 -34.42 -0.79 -18.02
N GLN A 228 -34.64 -1.47 -16.88
CA GLN A 228 -35.96 -1.60 -16.26
C GLN A 228 -35.96 -1.44 -14.74
N TYR A 229 -36.92 -0.62 -14.27
CA TYR A 229 -37.14 -0.10 -12.91
C TYR A 229 -37.60 -1.16 -11.87
N ASP A 230 -37.07 -2.39 -11.92
CA ASP A 230 -37.36 -3.40 -10.90
C ASP A 230 -36.08 -3.75 -10.14
N PRO A 231 -35.88 -3.21 -8.92
CA PRO A 231 -34.68 -3.51 -8.14
C PRO A 231 -34.75 -4.86 -7.41
N TYR A 232 -35.88 -5.60 -7.49
CA TYR A 232 -36.11 -6.82 -6.70
C TYR A 232 -35.87 -8.10 -7.49
N CYS A 233 -35.31 -9.11 -6.81
CA CYS A 233 -34.86 -10.33 -7.48
C CYS A 233 -36.05 -11.24 -7.77
N GLY A 234 -36.17 -11.71 -9.00
CA GLY A 234 -37.30 -12.53 -9.42
C GLY A 234 -37.46 -12.56 -10.93
N TYR A 235 -38.72 -12.61 -11.39
CA TYR A 235 -39.06 -12.51 -12.80
C TYR A 235 -39.69 -11.15 -13.07
N LYS A 236 -39.18 -10.45 -14.09
CA LYS A 236 -39.83 -9.26 -14.67
C LYS A 236 -41.29 -9.61 -15.02
N PRO A 237 -42.22 -8.62 -15.12
CA PRO A 237 -43.60 -8.87 -15.56
C PRO A 237 -43.73 -9.59 -16.91
N ASN A 238 -42.65 -9.60 -17.72
CA ASN A 238 -42.53 -10.31 -18.99
C ASN A 238 -41.97 -11.75 -18.87
N GLY A 239 -41.79 -12.27 -17.64
CA GLY A 239 -41.29 -13.62 -17.38
C GLY A 239 -39.78 -13.83 -17.56
N LYS A 240 -38.98 -12.77 -17.76
CA LYS A 240 -37.51 -12.87 -17.82
C LYS A 240 -36.88 -12.75 -16.41
N PRO A 241 -35.79 -13.48 -16.12
CA PRO A 241 -35.04 -13.30 -14.87
C PRO A 241 -34.59 -11.85 -14.69
N ASN A 242 -34.76 -11.31 -13.49
CA ASN A 242 -34.31 -9.97 -13.10
C ASN A 242 -33.02 -10.06 -12.28
N GLY A 243 -31.90 -10.31 -12.97
CA GLY A 243 -30.58 -10.43 -12.35
C GLY A 243 -30.47 -11.54 -11.31
N ARG A 244 -29.34 -11.54 -10.62
CA ARG A 244 -28.98 -12.37 -9.47
C ARG A 244 -28.75 -11.44 -8.27
N PRO A 245 -29.20 -11.82 -7.06
CA PRO A 245 -28.93 -11.04 -5.86
C PRO A 245 -27.43 -10.97 -5.57
N PHE A 246 -27.01 -9.91 -4.87
CA PHE A 246 -25.76 -9.91 -4.10
C PHE A 246 -25.94 -10.72 -2.81
N SER A 247 -26.11 -12.04 -2.98
CA SER A 247 -26.37 -12.96 -1.89
C SER A 247 -25.18 -13.05 -0.94
N GLU A 248 -25.43 -13.57 0.26
CA GLU A 248 -24.38 -13.76 1.26
C GLU A 248 -23.27 -14.67 0.73
N GLU A 249 -23.64 -15.75 0.04
CA GLU A 249 -22.71 -16.70 -0.56
C GLU A 249 -21.85 -16.05 -1.65
N ARG A 250 -22.45 -15.18 -2.47
CA ARG A 250 -21.75 -14.44 -3.52
C ARG A 250 -20.72 -13.47 -2.93
N VAL A 251 -21.11 -12.69 -1.92
CA VAL A 251 -20.20 -11.75 -1.25
C VAL A 251 -19.08 -12.47 -0.50
N LYS A 252 -19.37 -13.61 0.15
CA LYS A 252 -18.35 -14.46 0.78
C LYS A 252 -17.37 -15.04 -0.25
N ALA A 253 -17.87 -15.46 -1.41
CA ALA A 253 -17.02 -15.97 -2.49
C ALA A 253 -16.07 -14.88 -3.01
N PHE A 254 -16.56 -13.65 -3.20
CA PHE A 254 -15.72 -12.52 -3.57
C PHE A 254 -14.69 -12.18 -2.48
N MET A 255 -15.10 -12.14 -1.20
CA MET A 255 -14.18 -11.94 -0.07
C MET A 255 -13.03 -12.95 -0.10
N THR A 256 -13.34 -14.26 -0.16
CA THR A 256 -12.32 -15.31 -0.21
C THR A 256 -11.42 -15.19 -1.44
N ALA A 257 -12.00 -14.95 -2.62
CA ALA A 257 -11.22 -14.82 -3.86
C ALA A 257 -10.25 -13.62 -3.82
N THR A 258 -10.66 -12.49 -3.23
CA THR A 258 -9.77 -11.33 -3.06
C THR A 258 -8.66 -11.58 -2.04
N PHE A 259 -8.94 -12.29 -0.94
CA PHE A 259 -7.90 -12.65 0.04
C PHE A 259 -6.88 -13.62 -0.56
N ASP A 260 -7.34 -14.64 -1.30
CA ASP A 260 -6.47 -15.58 -1.99
C ASP A 260 -5.55 -14.84 -2.98
N PHE A 261 -6.10 -13.90 -3.74
CA PHE A 261 -5.34 -13.06 -4.65
C PHE A 261 -4.31 -12.20 -3.90
N PHE A 262 -4.71 -11.44 -2.89
CA PHE A 262 -3.79 -10.56 -2.16
C PHE A 262 -2.65 -11.30 -1.46
N LEU A 263 -2.89 -12.51 -0.95
CA LEU A 263 -1.86 -13.31 -0.28
C LEU A 263 -0.81 -13.90 -1.24
N THR A 264 -1.19 -14.17 -2.49
CA THR A 264 -0.40 -15.01 -3.40
C THR A 264 0.08 -14.30 -4.66
N ALA A 265 -0.55 -13.21 -5.07
CA ALA A 265 -0.23 -12.53 -6.31
C ALA A 265 1.15 -11.89 -6.25
N THR A 266 2.03 -12.37 -7.13
CA THR A 266 3.40 -11.87 -7.31
C THR A 266 3.66 -11.60 -8.78
N ASP A 267 4.55 -10.65 -9.06
CA ASP A 267 5.01 -10.34 -10.41
C ASP A 267 6.41 -9.75 -10.35
N LEU A 268 7.40 -10.40 -10.95
CA LEU A 268 8.80 -9.96 -10.90
C LEU A 268 9.04 -8.60 -11.57
N GLU A 269 8.16 -8.21 -12.49
CA GLU A 269 8.28 -6.94 -13.19
C GLU A 269 7.55 -5.80 -12.48
N LEU A 270 6.49 -6.08 -11.73
CA LEU A 270 5.56 -5.07 -11.20
C LEU A 270 5.48 -5.04 -9.67
N GLY A 271 5.75 -6.15 -9.01
CA GLY A 271 5.62 -6.30 -7.56
C GLY A 271 6.73 -5.61 -6.77
N TYR A 272 6.50 -5.49 -5.46
CA TYR A 272 7.43 -4.85 -4.54
C TYR A 272 8.58 -5.82 -4.16
N PRO A 273 9.84 -5.56 -4.59
CA PRO A 273 10.93 -6.55 -4.43
C PRO A 273 11.22 -6.94 -2.98
N ALA A 274 11.06 -5.99 -2.04
CA ALA A 274 11.32 -6.27 -0.63
C ALA A 274 10.28 -7.21 0.02
N ASP A 275 9.15 -7.46 -0.63
CA ASP A 275 8.11 -8.39 -0.17
C ASP A 275 7.93 -9.55 -1.15
N GLY A 276 9.04 -10.07 -1.69
CA GLY A 276 9.00 -11.21 -2.62
C GLY A 276 8.20 -10.93 -3.90
N TYR A 277 8.22 -9.67 -4.35
CA TYR A 277 7.47 -9.20 -5.52
C TYR A 277 5.95 -9.36 -5.41
N ARG A 278 5.39 -9.34 -4.19
CA ARG A 278 3.94 -9.28 -4.00
C ARG A 278 3.33 -7.98 -4.51
N LEU A 279 2.12 -8.09 -5.04
CA LEU A 279 1.38 -6.95 -5.58
C LEU A 279 0.70 -6.10 -4.51
N VAL A 280 0.42 -6.61 -3.31
CA VAL A 280 -0.24 -5.85 -2.22
C VAL A 280 0.35 -6.27 -0.87
N GLN A 281 0.64 -5.29 0.00
CA GLN A 281 1.29 -5.49 1.30
C GLN A 281 0.30 -5.42 2.48
N GLY A 282 -0.91 -4.93 2.24
CA GLY A 282 -1.98 -4.87 3.22
C GLY A 282 -3.31 -4.45 2.58
N TRP A 283 -4.41 -4.92 3.16
CA TRP A 283 -5.75 -4.57 2.70
C TRP A 283 -6.73 -4.48 3.87
N ALA A 284 -7.82 -3.74 3.70
CA ALA A 284 -8.94 -3.70 4.63
C ALA A 284 -10.27 -3.93 3.91
N TRP A 285 -11.02 -4.92 4.41
CA TRP A 285 -12.36 -5.25 3.93
C TRP A 285 -13.38 -4.24 4.45
N TYR A 286 -14.13 -3.64 3.54
CA TYR A 286 -15.26 -2.80 3.86
C TYR A 286 -16.53 -3.67 4.04
N SER A 287 -17.16 -3.73 5.22
CA SER A 287 -16.91 -2.91 6.41
C SER A 287 -17.02 -3.67 7.73
N LEU A 288 -16.63 -3.02 8.82
CA LEU A 288 -16.84 -3.54 10.17
C LEU A 288 -18.35 -3.72 10.47
N ASN A 289 -19.19 -2.74 10.16
CA ASN A 289 -20.58 -2.70 10.63
C ASN A 289 -21.55 -1.81 9.80
N ASP A 290 -21.18 -1.35 8.59
CA ASP A 290 -22.08 -0.53 7.77
C ASP A 290 -23.15 -1.41 7.09
N LYS A 291 -24.38 -1.31 7.59
CA LYS A 291 -25.54 -2.05 7.09
C LYS A 291 -26.17 -1.50 5.81
N ASN A 292 -25.76 -0.31 5.35
CA ASN A 292 -26.28 0.26 4.11
C ASN A 292 -25.69 -0.46 2.89
N PHE A 293 -24.51 -1.03 3.08
CA PHE A 293 -23.76 -1.80 2.11
C PHE A 293 -23.74 -3.28 2.52
N ASN A 294 -23.12 -4.12 1.69
CA ASN A 294 -23.01 -5.55 1.97
C ASN A 294 -21.70 -5.86 2.68
N GLY A 295 -21.58 -7.09 3.21
CA GLY A 295 -20.31 -7.57 3.77
C GLY A 295 -19.95 -7.05 5.16
N ASN A 296 -20.87 -6.42 5.90
CA ASN A 296 -20.58 -5.92 7.25
C ASN A 296 -20.23 -7.07 8.21
N LEU A 297 -19.06 -7.03 8.86
CA LEU A 297 -18.56 -8.12 9.71
C LEU A 297 -19.35 -8.30 11.02
N PHE A 298 -19.94 -7.22 11.53
CA PHE A 298 -20.80 -7.22 12.71
C PHE A 298 -22.12 -6.50 12.44
N ASP A 299 -23.17 -6.90 13.14
CA ASP A 299 -24.43 -6.16 13.21
C ASP A 299 -24.25 -4.95 14.14
N PRO A 300 -24.51 -3.71 13.68
CA PRO A 300 -24.27 -2.51 14.48
C PRO A 300 -25.24 -2.35 15.67
N TYR A 301 -26.32 -3.13 15.75
CA TYR A 301 -27.32 -3.05 16.81
C TYR A 301 -27.19 -4.16 17.84
N THR A 302 -27.00 -5.40 17.39
CA THR A 302 -26.84 -6.54 18.29
C THR A 302 -25.39 -6.73 18.73
N LEU A 303 -24.44 -6.08 18.03
CA LEU A 303 -23.00 -6.25 18.18
C LEU A 303 -22.51 -7.69 17.90
N GLN A 304 -23.37 -8.55 17.36
CA GLN A 304 -23.03 -9.92 17.03
C GLN A 304 -22.28 -9.97 15.70
N MET A 305 -21.30 -10.88 15.63
CA MET A 305 -20.62 -11.20 14.39
C MET A 305 -21.64 -11.73 13.37
N THR A 306 -21.58 -11.20 12.15
CA THR A 306 -22.41 -11.70 11.04
C THR A 306 -21.75 -12.92 10.42
N ALA A 307 -22.47 -13.55 9.49
CA ALA A 307 -21.93 -14.64 8.72
C ALA A 307 -20.72 -14.21 7.84
N TYR A 308 -20.57 -12.93 7.51
CA TYR A 308 -19.37 -12.39 6.84
C TYR A 308 -18.17 -12.34 7.79
N GLY A 309 -18.40 -11.92 9.03
CA GLY A 309 -17.41 -11.98 10.11
C GLY A 309 -16.93 -13.41 10.38
N ASP A 310 -17.85 -14.37 10.42
CA ASP A 310 -17.51 -15.79 10.58
C ASP A 310 -16.63 -16.31 9.43
N GLN A 311 -16.93 -15.93 8.18
CA GLN A 311 -16.11 -16.29 7.02
C GLN A 311 -14.70 -15.68 7.12
N PHE A 312 -14.61 -14.41 7.51
CA PHE A 312 -13.34 -13.72 7.71
C PHE A 312 -12.51 -14.40 8.80
N ALA A 313 -13.12 -14.65 9.97
CA ALA A 313 -12.46 -15.30 11.11
C ALA A 313 -11.97 -16.71 10.75
N ALA A 314 -12.80 -17.51 10.08
CA ALA A 314 -12.42 -18.85 9.63
C ALA A 314 -11.23 -18.81 8.66
N TYR A 315 -11.24 -17.84 7.74
CA TYR A 315 -10.16 -17.66 6.77
C TYR A 315 -8.84 -17.29 7.47
N THR A 316 -8.83 -16.25 8.30
CA THR A 316 -7.60 -15.80 8.98
C THR A 316 -7.13 -16.78 10.05
N GLN A 317 -8.03 -17.59 10.61
CA GLN A 317 -7.66 -18.65 11.55
C GLN A 317 -6.80 -19.74 10.88
N ALA A 318 -7.07 -20.04 9.60
CA ALA A 318 -6.37 -21.06 8.83
C ALA A 318 -4.99 -20.61 8.30
N LEU A 319 -4.68 -19.31 8.33
CA LEU A 319 -3.39 -18.80 7.87
C LEU A 319 -2.26 -19.22 8.82
N THR A 320 -1.13 -19.62 8.22
CA THR A 320 0.10 -19.90 8.96
C THR A 320 0.98 -18.64 8.98
N PRO A 321 1.36 -18.15 10.17
CA PRO A 321 2.33 -17.08 10.29
C PRO A 321 3.71 -17.49 9.77
N THR A 322 4.37 -16.60 9.03
CA THR A 322 5.69 -16.85 8.43
C THR A 322 6.64 -15.68 8.64
N VAL A 323 7.92 -16.01 8.77
CA VAL A 323 9.06 -15.09 8.62
C VAL A 323 9.80 -15.49 7.35
N ASN A 324 10.27 -14.52 6.57
CA ASN A 324 11.15 -14.77 5.43
C ASN A 324 12.13 -13.60 5.29
N LEU A 325 13.37 -13.77 5.75
CA LEU A 325 14.44 -12.79 5.70
C LEU A 325 15.18 -12.89 4.37
N ILE A 326 15.00 -11.86 3.56
CA ILE A 326 15.54 -11.82 2.20
C ILE A 326 16.64 -10.77 2.08
N ALA A 327 17.66 -11.08 1.30
CA ALA A 327 18.64 -10.10 0.85
C ALA A 327 18.12 -9.48 -0.46
N VAL A 328 17.43 -8.34 -0.37
CA VAL A 328 16.74 -7.73 -1.53
C VAL A 328 17.72 -7.30 -2.61
N ARG A 329 18.79 -6.59 -2.18
CA ARG A 329 19.85 -6.11 -3.07
C ARG A 329 21.11 -5.77 -2.29
N ALA A 330 22.24 -5.82 -2.98
CA ALA A 330 23.54 -5.41 -2.50
C ALA A 330 24.20 -4.47 -3.51
N TRP A 331 24.77 -3.34 -3.03
CA TRP A 331 25.37 -2.33 -3.91
C TRP A 331 26.47 -1.53 -3.23
N ALA A 332 27.24 -0.81 -4.03
CA ALA A 332 28.23 0.16 -3.56
C ALA A 332 28.33 1.32 -4.54
N GLU A 333 28.59 2.52 -4.02
CA GLU A 333 28.91 3.66 -4.87
C GLU A 333 30.31 3.49 -5.50
N PRO A 334 30.53 3.95 -6.74
CA PRO A 334 31.87 3.95 -7.33
C PRO A 334 32.87 4.78 -6.50
N VAL A 335 34.08 4.25 -6.34
CA VAL A 335 35.17 4.89 -5.58
C VAL A 335 36.30 5.28 -6.52
N ILE A 336 36.90 6.45 -6.30
CA ILE A 336 38.03 6.92 -7.10
C ILE A 336 39.33 6.70 -6.34
N SER A 337 40.25 5.95 -6.97
CA SER A 337 41.51 5.53 -6.36
C SER A 337 42.65 6.50 -6.54
N GLY A 338 42.70 7.22 -7.68
CA GLY A 338 43.90 7.95 -8.07
C GLY A 338 45.15 7.06 -8.09
N GLY A 339 45.00 5.78 -8.44
CA GLY A 339 46.07 4.78 -8.48
C GLY A 339 46.48 4.21 -7.11
N LYS A 340 45.72 4.48 -6.03
CA LYS A 340 46.01 3.99 -4.68
C LYS A 340 45.00 2.92 -4.24
N LEU A 341 45.32 2.18 -3.19
CA LEU A 341 44.32 1.34 -2.52
C LEU A 341 43.24 2.22 -1.89
N VAL A 342 41.98 1.80 -2.01
CA VAL A 342 40.84 2.53 -1.45
C VAL A 342 39.99 1.65 -0.54
N THR A 343 39.12 2.33 0.20
CA THR A 343 38.07 1.71 1.00
C THR A 343 36.71 2.06 0.41
N ALA A 344 35.92 1.05 0.05
CA ALA A 344 34.54 1.21 -0.38
C ALA A 344 33.56 1.06 0.78
N THR A 345 32.37 1.63 0.62
CA THR A 345 31.22 1.39 1.51
C THR A 345 30.25 0.49 0.78
N LEU A 346 30.14 -0.75 1.24
CA LEU A 346 29.17 -1.72 0.74
C LEU A 346 27.87 -1.51 1.49
N ARG A 347 26.76 -1.71 0.79
CA ARG A 347 25.40 -1.55 1.29
C ARG A 347 24.58 -2.76 0.92
N ALA A 348 23.61 -3.10 1.77
CA ALA A 348 22.62 -4.12 1.48
C ALA A 348 21.27 -3.73 2.08
N GLN A 349 20.20 -4.13 1.41
CA GLN A 349 18.83 -4.00 1.90
C GLN A 349 18.35 -5.38 2.32
N ILE A 350 18.01 -5.52 3.60
CA ILE A 350 17.52 -6.76 4.20
C ILE A 350 16.07 -6.55 4.59
N SER A 351 15.20 -7.46 4.16
CA SER A 351 13.75 -7.33 4.33
C SER A 351 13.16 -8.57 4.96
N ASN A 352 11.97 -8.44 5.54
CA ASN A 352 11.13 -9.57 5.94
C ASN A 352 9.89 -9.64 5.03
N ALA A 353 9.91 -10.58 4.09
CA ALA A 353 8.80 -10.90 3.18
C ALA A 353 7.79 -11.89 3.80
N GLY A 354 7.93 -12.23 5.08
CA GLY A 354 6.92 -12.93 5.87
C GLY A 354 5.81 -11.99 6.35
N ASN A 355 4.84 -12.53 7.08
CA ASN A 355 3.66 -11.77 7.56
C ASN A 355 3.67 -11.49 9.08
N ILE A 356 4.71 -11.93 9.81
CA ILE A 356 4.89 -11.60 11.24
C ILE A 356 6.23 -10.92 11.52
N PRO A 357 6.30 -10.08 12.57
CA PRO A 357 7.50 -9.33 12.90
C PRO A 357 8.60 -10.22 13.50
N VAL A 358 9.84 -9.92 13.13
CA VAL A 358 11.05 -10.46 13.79
C VAL A 358 11.49 -9.50 14.89
N ARG A 359 11.61 -10.03 16.11
CA ARG A 359 11.96 -9.25 17.33
C ARG A 359 13.27 -9.69 17.98
N VAL A 360 13.98 -10.61 17.36
CA VAL A 360 15.32 -11.05 17.76
C VAL A 360 16.38 -10.38 16.88
N PRO A 361 17.64 -10.24 17.34
CA PRO A 361 18.70 -9.71 16.50
C PRO A 361 18.91 -10.54 15.24
N ILE A 362 19.00 -9.88 14.08
CA ILE A 362 19.27 -10.51 12.78
C ILE A 362 20.73 -10.23 12.41
N THR A 363 21.45 -11.27 12.02
CA THR A 363 22.86 -11.17 11.61
C THR A 363 22.97 -11.10 10.09
N VAL A 364 23.78 -10.17 9.59
CA VAL A 364 24.03 -9.98 8.16
C VAL A 364 25.53 -9.92 7.92
N ALA A 365 26.05 -10.77 7.03
CA ALA A 365 27.47 -10.83 6.71
C ALA A 365 27.73 -10.50 5.23
N PHE A 366 28.86 -9.85 4.97
CA PHE A 366 29.35 -9.53 3.62
C PHE A 366 30.56 -10.42 3.32
N TYR A 367 30.70 -10.86 2.08
CA TYR A 367 31.73 -11.81 1.64
C TYR A 367 32.38 -11.33 0.34
N ASP A 368 33.68 -11.62 0.17
CA ASP A 368 34.45 -11.32 -1.06
C ASP A 368 34.26 -12.38 -2.18
N GLY A 369 33.50 -13.43 -1.89
CA GLY A 369 33.05 -14.47 -2.80
C GLY A 369 31.71 -15.07 -2.34
N PRO A 370 31.17 -16.09 -3.01
CA PRO A 370 29.92 -16.73 -2.61
C PRO A 370 29.99 -17.27 -1.16
N PRO A 371 29.03 -16.96 -0.27
CA PRO A 371 29.16 -17.22 1.18
C PRO A 371 29.42 -18.67 1.61
N ASP A 372 28.97 -19.65 0.81
CA ASP A 372 29.10 -21.08 1.13
C ASP A 372 30.32 -21.74 0.46
N GLU A 373 31.16 -20.95 -0.22
CA GLU A 373 32.40 -21.42 -0.83
C GLU A 373 33.59 -21.31 0.15
N PRO A 374 34.42 -22.37 0.31
CA PRO A 374 35.55 -22.35 1.24
C PRO A 374 36.61 -21.29 0.96
N SER A 375 36.65 -20.75 -0.27
CA SER A 375 37.58 -19.70 -0.68
C SER A 375 37.12 -18.30 -0.28
N SER A 376 35.86 -18.14 0.16
CA SER A 376 35.28 -16.85 0.50
C SER A 376 35.64 -16.43 1.92
N SER A 377 35.93 -15.14 2.08
CA SER A 377 36.24 -14.50 3.36
C SER A 377 35.21 -13.43 3.69
N ILE A 378 34.91 -13.28 4.99
CA ILE A 378 34.05 -12.21 5.48
C ILE A 378 34.74 -10.86 5.28
N ILE A 379 34.00 -9.91 4.71
CA ILE A 379 34.39 -8.50 4.59
C ILE A 379 33.96 -7.75 5.85
N GLY A 380 34.95 -7.26 6.60
CA GLY A 380 34.70 -6.49 7.81
C GLY A 380 34.08 -7.33 8.93
N SER A 381 33.19 -6.73 9.73
CA SER A 381 32.46 -7.42 10.80
C SER A 381 31.01 -7.64 10.40
N PRO A 382 30.38 -8.77 10.78
CA PRO A 382 28.95 -8.96 10.62
C PRO A 382 28.14 -7.81 11.23
N GLN A 383 27.08 -7.41 10.54
CA GLN A 383 26.16 -6.36 10.97
C GLN A 383 24.99 -6.99 11.74
N LEU A 384 24.46 -6.25 12.71
CA LEU A 384 23.31 -6.66 13.52
C LEU A 384 22.15 -5.69 13.33
N ILE A 385 21.01 -6.21 12.93
CA ILE A 385 19.73 -5.48 12.97
C ILE A 385 19.07 -5.83 14.31
N THR A 386 18.96 -4.86 15.20
CA THR A 386 18.44 -5.07 16.58
C THR A 386 17.03 -4.53 16.79
N GLY A 387 16.55 -3.65 15.91
CA GLY A 387 15.17 -3.17 15.92
C GLY A 387 14.20 -4.24 15.40
N THR A 388 12.91 -4.11 15.74
CA THR A 388 11.87 -4.96 15.14
C THR A 388 11.86 -4.74 13.62
N LEU A 389 11.91 -5.85 12.88
CA LEU A 389 11.68 -5.88 11.44
C LEU A 389 10.27 -6.41 11.22
N LYS A 390 9.33 -5.55 10.79
CA LYS A 390 7.94 -5.97 10.55
C LYS A 390 7.87 -6.91 9.34
N GLY A 391 6.75 -7.58 9.13
CA GLY A 391 6.50 -8.33 7.89
C GLY A 391 6.15 -7.42 6.71
N CYS A 392 5.70 -8.05 5.62
CA CYS A 392 5.18 -7.40 4.41
C CYS A 392 6.17 -6.41 3.76
N GLY A 393 7.46 -6.77 3.77
CA GLY A 393 8.50 -6.00 3.10
C GLY A 393 9.04 -4.80 3.87
N ASP A 394 8.86 -4.74 5.20
CA ASP A 394 9.65 -3.83 6.03
C ASP A 394 11.13 -4.24 5.95
N TYR A 395 12.01 -3.24 5.78
CA TYR A 395 13.41 -3.48 5.50
C TYR A 395 14.34 -2.59 6.31
N ARG A 396 15.60 -3.00 6.44
CA ARG A 396 16.70 -2.17 6.96
C ARG A 396 17.86 -2.19 5.98
N GLU A 397 18.52 -1.04 5.88
CA GLU A 397 19.82 -0.97 5.21
C GLU A 397 20.92 -1.26 6.20
N VAL A 398 21.88 -2.09 5.80
CA VAL A 398 23.12 -2.36 6.53
C VAL A 398 24.33 -1.98 5.68
N THR A 399 25.43 -1.60 6.33
CA THR A 399 26.64 -1.16 5.61
C THR A 399 27.90 -1.73 6.22
N VAL A 400 28.92 -1.96 5.39
CA VAL A 400 30.27 -2.35 5.83
C VAL A 400 31.34 -1.64 5.01
N LYS A 401 32.54 -1.47 5.58
CA LYS A 401 33.70 -0.90 4.88
C LYS A 401 34.59 -2.02 4.34
N TRP A 402 34.91 -1.98 3.05
CA TRP A 402 35.83 -2.91 2.40
C TRP A 402 37.11 -2.20 1.97
N ALA A 403 38.20 -2.42 2.70
CA ALA A 403 39.49 -1.77 2.49
C ALA A 403 40.41 -2.58 1.57
N GLY A 404 41.43 -1.90 1.02
CA GLY A 404 42.48 -2.56 0.23
C GLY A 404 42.08 -2.87 -1.21
N LEU A 405 41.04 -2.21 -1.72
CA LEU A 405 40.58 -2.42 -3.09
C LEU A 405 41.52 -1.73 -4.08
N THR A 406 41.92 -2.48 -5.12
CA THR A 406 42.68 -1.97 -6.27
C THR A 406 41.74 -1.40 -7.34
N THR A 407 42.28 -0.69 -8.32
CA THR A 407 41.51 -0.30 -9.51
C THR A 407 40.94 -1.53 -10.21
N GLY A 408 39.66 -1.46 -10.58
CA GLY A 408 38.94 -2.56 -11.22
C GLY A 408 37.53 -2.75 -10.65
N THR A 409 36.94 -3.87 -11.04
CA THR A 409 35.61 -4.29 -10.58
C THR A 409 35.77 -5.39 -9.53
N HIS A 410 35.10 -5.23 -8.40
CA HIS A 410 35.12 -6.22 -7.31
C HIS A 410 33.69 -6.63 -6.98
N SER A 411 33.38 -7.91 -7.16
CA SER A 411 32.11 -8.48 -6.71
C SER A 411 32.15 -8.77 -5.22
N PHE A 412 31.00 -8.67 -4.57
CA PHE A 412 30.82 -9.09 -3.19
C PHE A 412 29.44 -9.72 -3.03
N PHE A 413 29.25 -10.45 -1.95
CA PHE A 413 28.00 -11.11 -1.61
C PHE A 413 27.55 -10.69 -0.21
N VAL A 414 26.25 -10.78 0.02
CA VAL A 414 25.62 -10.52 1.30
C VAL A 414 24.75 -11.72 1.65
N LYS A 415 24.88 -12.23 2.87
CA LYS A 415 24.00 -13.28 3.42
C LYS A 415 23.32 -12.74 4.67
N VAL A 416 21.99 -12.88 4.74
CA VAL A 416 21.26 -12.75 5.99
C VAL A 416 21.09 -14.13 6.60
N GLU A 417 21.42 -14.25 7.89
CA GLU A 417 21.26 -15.50 8.61
C GLU A 417 19.77 -15.73 8.93
N PRO A 418 19.23 -16.94 8.67
CA PRO A 418 17.84 -17.23 8.95
C PRO A 418 17.57 -17.23 10.46
N VAL A 419 16.33 -16.92 10.83
CA VAL A 419 15.85 -17.11 12.21
C VAL A 419 15.24 -18.52 12.39
N PRO A 420 15.07 -19.02 13.64
CA PRO A 420 14.52 -20.35 13.86
C PRO A 420 13.15 -20.55 13.21
N GLY A 421 13.04 -21.58 12.36
CA GLY A 421 11.81 -21.92 11.65
C GLY A 421 11.68 -21.32 10.24
N GLU A 422 12.69 -20.59 9.78
CA GLU A 422 12.79 -20.05 8.43
C GLU A 422 13.55 -20.99 7.49
N GLU A 423 13.18 -21.02 6.20
CA GLU A 423 13.87 -21.77 5.15
C GLU A 423 14.83 -20.86 4.37
N GLU A 424 16.00 -21.37 4.00
CA GLU A 424 17.02 -20.61 3.25
C GLU A 424 16.82 -20.77 1.73
N ALA A 425 16.23 -19.77 1.07
CA ALA A 425 16.06 -19.79 -0.40
C ALA A 425 16.48 -18.49 -1.11
N ASP A 426 16.31 -17.34 -0.46
CA ASP A 426 16.45 -15.99 -1.03
C ASP A 426 17.23 -15.04 -0.08
N ASN A 427 18.03 -15.62 0.81
CA ASN A 427 18.81 -14.92 1.83
C ASN A 427 20.18 -14.41 1.35
N ILE A 428 20.51 -14.55 0.06
CA ILE A 428 21.79 -14.12 -0.52
C ILE A 428 21.58 -13.12 -1.68
N ALA A 429 22.32 -12.01 -1.66
CA ALA A 429 22.39 -11.05 -2.76
C ALA A 429 23.83 -10.82 -3.21
N GLN A 430 24.02 -10.62 -4.52
CA GLN A 430 25.30 -10.21 -5.10
C GLN A 430 25.31 -8.70 -5.37
N GLY A 431 26.43 -8.06 -5.04
CA GLY A 431 26.72 -6.67 -5.35
C GLY A 431 28.06 -6.51 -6.06
N MET A 432 28.33 -5.28 -6.48
CA MET A 432 29.56 -4.92 -7.16
C MET A 432 30.02 -3.53 -6.71
N VAL A 433 31.34 -3.36 -6.57
CA VAL A 433 31.97 -2.05 -6.44
C VAL A 433 32.92 -1.81 -7.61
N LEU A 434 32.77 -0.64 -8.23
CA LEU A 434 33.70 -0.15 -9.24
C LEU A 434 34.72 0.79 -8.60
N VAL A 435 36.00 0.46 -8.72
CA VAL A 435 37.09 1.33 -8.32
C VAL A 435 37.75 1.90 -9.57
N GLY A 436 37.47 3.17 -9.86
CA GLY A 436 38.01 3.88 -11.01
C GLY A 436 39.28 4.65 -10.67
N GLU A 437 40.19 4.81 -11.63
CA GLU A 437 41.39 5.63 -11.43
C GLU A 437 41.07 7.13 -11.52
N TYR A 438 40.13 7.50 -12.40
CA TYR A 438 39.70 8.87 -12.66
C TYR A 438 38.18 8.95 -12.76
N LYS A 439 37.60 10.12 -12.42
CA LYS A 439 36.20 10.45 -12.66
C LYS A 439 36.13 11.67 -13.56
N VAL A 440 35.41 11.56 -14.67
CA VAL A 440 35.12 12.70 -15.55
C VAL A 440 33.66 13.06 -15.37
N PHE A 441 33.39 14.31 -15.00
CA PHE A 441 32.03 14.86 -15.02
C PHE A 441 31.80 15.50 -16.38
N LEU A 442 30.84 14.97 -17.13
CA LEU A 442 30.40 15.57 -18.39
C LEU A 442 29.17 16.43 -18.10
N PRO A 443 29.11 17.69 -18.57
CA PRO A 443 27.89 18.49 -18.45
C PRO A 443 26.79 17.86 -19.29
N LEU A 444 25.65 17.58 -18.68
CA LEU A 444 24.44 17.23 -19.40
C LEU A 444 23.73 18.53 -19.80
N ILE A 445 23.78 18.88 -21.09
CA ILE A 445 22.99 19.98 -21.64
C ILE A 445 21.65 19.39 -22.10
N VAL A 446 20.63 19.51 -21.25
CA VAL A 446 19.24 19.27 -21.64
C VAL A 446 18.62 20.62 -21.98
N LYS A 447 18.15 20.76 -23.22
CA LYS A 447 17.40 21.94 -23.66
C LYS A 447 16.00 21.82 -23.06
N GLN A 448 15.64 22.75 -22.17
CA GLN A 448 14.28 22.86 -21.61
C GLN A 448 13.26 23.15 -22.71
#